data_AF-A0A965PKR1-F1
#
_entry.id   AF-A0A965PKR1-F1
#
_cell.length_a   1.000
_cell.length_b   1.000
_cell.length_c   1.000
_cell.angle_alpha   90.00
_cell.angle_beta   90.00
_cell.angle_gamma   90.00
#
_symmetry.space_group_name_H-M   'P 1'
#
loop_
_entity.id
_entity.type
_entity.pdbx_description
1 polymer ?
#
loop_
_entity_poly.entity_id
_entity_poly.type
_entity_poly.pdbx_seq_one_letter_code
_entity_poly.pdbx_strand_id
1 'polypeptide(L)'
;MSNLVTFSQANLPSVASLSTALRALEKDVGPSGIVILKMDKTGHWVFGADQTEIEDGSTWAVNPFSFVHGYIAWGDGEVLGEKMVPVTQPLPELDAAPPSAKKGWESQVGMSLKCLSGDDEGMEARYTTTSVGGKRSVQTLALAIAAQVEKDQSKPVPIVRLKKDHYTHKSYGKIFTPVFEIVEWVSMEGKTEEAVAAIEEADPAAEDAPRRRRRTA
;
A
#
# COMPACT_ATOMS: atom_id res chain seq x y z
N MET A 1 10.96 19.76 -47.44
CA MET A 1 11.40 20.78 -46.46
C MET A 1 11.37 20.13 -45.09
N SER A 2 12.54 19.69 -44.62
CA SER A 2 12.68 19.00 -43.34
C SER A 2 13.04 20.05 -42.28
N ASN A 3 12.07 20.43 -41.45
CA ASN A 3 12.33 21.25 -40.26
C ASN A 3 13.06 20.40 -39.21
N LEU A 4 14.38 20.25 -39.38
CA LEU A 4 15.26 19.80 -38.29
C LEU A 4 15.43 20.98 -37.34
N VAL A 5 14.82 20.87 -36.17
CA VAL A 5 14.81 21.89 -35.12
C VAL A 5 16.24 22.22 -34.68
N THR A 6 16.68 23.45 -34.92
CA THR A 6 17.99 23.96 -34.50
C THR A 6 17.92 24.45 -33.06
N PHE A 7 18.45 23.66 -32.12
CA PHE A 7 18.50 23.99 -30.69
C PHE A 7 19.75 24.79 -30.28
N SER A 8 20.48 25.38 -31.23
CA SER A 8 21.84 25.90 -31.00
C SER A 8 21.93 27.31 -30.38
N GLN A 9 20.80 27.98 -30.06
CA GLN A 9 20.80 29.35 -29.53
C GLN A 9 20.46 29.45 -28.03
N ALA A 10 20.11 28.34 -27.37
CA ALA A 10 19.99 28.33 -25.93
C ALA A 10 21.35 27.95 -25.32
N ASN A 11 21.71 28.58 -24.20
CA ASN A 11 22.91 28.35 -23.40
C ASN A 11 22.85 26.95 -22.75
N LEU A 12 22.79 25.90 -23.58
CA LEU A 12 22.44 24.55 -23.20
C LEU A 12 23.66 23.83 -22.60
N PRO A 13 23.44 23.01 -21.56
CA PRO A 13 24.47 22.15 -21.00
C PRO A 13 25.11 21.25 -22.08
N SER A 14 26.38 20.89 -21.92
CA SER A 14 27.10 20.05 -22.88
C SER A 14 26.41 18.70 -23.08
N VAL A 15 26.53 18.11 -24.27
CA VAL A 15 25.95 16.78 -24.59
C VAL A 15 26.42 15.70 -23.60
N ALA A 16 27.64 15.85 -23.05
CA ALA A 16 28.14 14.99 -21.97
C ALA A 16 27.31 15.14 -20.68
N SER A 17 27.02 16.38 -20.27
CA SER A 17 26.13 16.63 -19.11
C SER A 17 24.66 16.26 -19.38
N LEU A 18 24.20 16.26 -20.63
CA LEU A 18 22.88 15.74 -21.01
C LEU A 18 22.81 14.23 -20.75
N SER A 19 23.84 13.46 -21.12
CA SER A 19 23.87 12.01 -20.86
C SER A 19 23.85 11.69 -19.36
N THR A 20 24.59 12.47 -18.56
CA THR A 20 24.58 12.35 -17.09
C THR A 20 23.22 12.77 -16.51
N ALA A 21 22.61 13.83 -17.02
CA ALA A 21 21.29 14.30 -16.57
C ALA A 21 20.16 13.33 -16.94
N LEU A 22 20.22 12.70 -18.13
CA LEU A 22 19.26 11.68 -18.56
C LEU A 22 19.40 10.38 -17.75
N ARG A 23 20.63 9.97 -17.42
CA ARG A 23 20.88 8.84 -16.50
C ARG A 23 20.57 9.18 -15.03
N ALA A 24 20.61 10.46 -14.66
CA ALA A 24 20.19 10.94 -13.35
C ALA A 24 18.66 10.93 -13.24
N LEU A 25 17.92 11.28 -14.30
CA LEU A 25 16.47 11.09 -14.37
C LEU A 25 16.07 9.62 -14.19
N GLU A 26 16.81 8.69 -14.79
CA GLU A 26 16.61 7.24 -14.60
C GLU A 26 16.83 6.79 -13.14
N LYS A 27 17.70 7.48 -12.39
CA LYS A 27 17.94 7.23 -10.96
C LYS A 27 16.99 7.97 -10.01
N ASP A 28 16.45 9.10 -10.43
CA ASP A 28 15.51 9.93 -9.66
C ASP A 28 14.05 9.49 -9.83
N VAL A 29 13.80 8.54 -10.73
CA VAL A 29 12.57 7.73 -10.75
C VAL A 29 12.72 6.55 -9.75
N GLY A 30 13.24 6.83 -8.54
CA GLY A 30 12.81 6.06 -7.38
C GLY A 30 11.29 6.26 -7.20
N PRO A 31 10.56 5.35 -6.53
CA PRO A 31 9.10 5.35 -6.49
C PRO A 31 8.59 6.56 -5.69
N SER A 32 8.58 7.73 -6.31
CA SER A 32 8.00 8.98 -5.82
C SER A 32 6.48 9.03 -6.06
N GLY A 33 5.86 7.85 -6.13
CA GLY A 33 4.43 7.64 -6.29
C GLY A 33 4.03 6.28 -5.75
N ILE A 34 2.75 6.15 -5.41
CA ILE A 34 2.17 4.90 -4.90
C ILE A 34 2.25 3.83 -6.00
N VAL A 35 3.02 2.76 -5.77
CA VAL A 35 3.14 1.66 -6.74
C VAL A 35 1.92 0.74 -6.67
N ILE A 36 1.61 0.05 -7.76
CA ILE A 36 0.56 -0.97 -7.75
C ILE A 36 1.17 -2.30 -7.33
N LEU A 37 0.72 -2.84 -6.20
CA LEU A 37 1.06 -4.18 -5.74
C LEU A 37 0.03 -5.19 -6.26
N LYS A 38 0.51 -6.32 -6.79
CA LYS A 38 -0.33 -7.43 -7.24
C LYS A 38 0.34 -8.77 -6.94
N MET A 39 -0.47 -9.83 -6.99
CA MET A 39 0.05 -11.20 -7.06
C MET A 39 -0.02 -11.65 -8.52
N ASP A 40 1.10 -12.13 -9.05
CA ASP A 40 1.16 -12.65 -10.40
C ASP A 40 0.49 -14.05 -10.51
N LYS A 41 0.47 -14.62 -11.71
CA LYS A 41 -0.15 -15.95 -11.93
C LYS A 41 0.66 -17.10 -11.32
N THR A 42 1.92 -16.87 -10.97
CA THR A 42 2.81 -17.86 -10.35
C THR A 42 2.82 -17.76 -8.82
N GLY A 43 2.09 -16.79 -8.27
CA GLY A 43 1.89 -16.55 -6.86
C GLY A 43 2.94 -15.63 -6.24
N HIS A 44 3.83 -15.03 -7.01
CA HIS A 44 4.80 -14.05 -6.51
C HIS A 44 4.13 -12.69 -6.33
N TRP A 45 4.52 -11.99 -5.27
CA TRP A 45 4.09 -10.64 -5.01
C TRP A 45 5.00 -9.70 -5.78
N VAL A 46 4.40 -8.90 -6.67
CA VAL A 46 5.13 -8.03 -7.57
C VAL A 46 4.53 -6.63 -7.58
N PHE A 47 5.35 -5.63 -7.86
CA PHE A 47 4.92 -4.24 -7.97
C PHE A 47 5.41 -3.58 -9.26
N GLY A 48 4.78 -2.44 -9.59
CA GLY A 48 5.18 -1.62 -10.73
C GLY A 48 4.85 -2.22 -12.09
N ALA A 49 5.24 -1.49 -13.15
CA ALA A 49 5.04 -1.92 -14.53
C ALA A 49 5.91 -3.13 -14.89
N ASP A 50 7.13 -3.17 -14.34
CA ASP A 50 8.13 -4.20 -14.61
C ASP A 50 7.91 -5.50 -13.84
N GLN A 51 6.90 -5.55 -12.96
CA GLN A 51 6.61 -6.71 -12.10
C GLN A 51 7.79 -7.10 -11.22
N THR A 52 8.44 -6.10 -10.63
CA THR A 52 9.52 -6.30 -9.65
C THR A 52 8.97 -7.09 -8.47
N GLU A 53 9.63 -8.20 -8.12
CA GLU A 53 9.25 -9.02 -6.97
C GLU A 53 9.62 -8.30 -5.68
N ILE A 54 8.73 -8.34 -4.68
CA ILE A 54 9.05 -7.83 -3.34
C ILE A 54 10.11 -8.72 -2.68
N GLU A 55 10.86 -8.17 -1.73
CA GLU A 55 11.72 -8.98 -0.89
C GLU A 55 10.92 -9.98 -0.04
N ASP A 56 11.36 -11.25 -0.03
CA ASP A 56 10.71 -12.30 0.75
C ASP A 56 10.83 -12.02 2.25
N GLY A 57 9.72 -12.18 2.97
CA GLY A 57 9.65 -11.91 4.41
C GLY A 57 9.59 -10.42 4.79
N SER A 58 9.61 -9.49 3.83
CA SER A 58 9.42 -8.06 4.08
C SER A 58 8.12 -7.78 4.84
N THR A 59 8.16 -6.78 5.72
CA THR A 59 7.02 -6.36 6.54
C THR A 59 6.38 -5.09 5.99
N TRP A 60 5.06 -5.03 6.06
CA TRP A 60 4.26 -3.97 5.46
C TRP A 60 3.22 -3.47 6.46
N ALA A 61 3.16 -2.16 6.71
CA ALA A 61 2.08 -1.54 7.46
C ALA A 61 0.88 -1.33 6.54
N VAL A 62 -0.31 -1.83 6.92
CA VAL A 62 -1.54 -1.55 6.17
C VAL A 62 -2.27 -0.37 6.80
N ASN A 63 -2.62 0.63 6.00
CA ASN A 63 -3.33 1.81 6.49
C ASN A 63 -4.81 1.48 6.78
N PRO A 64 -5.28 1.51 8.04
CA PRO A 64 -6.65 1.15 8.43
C PRO A 64 -7.74 2.02 7.78
N PHE A 65 -7.39 3.24 7.36
CA PHE A 65 -8.32 4.20 6.75
C PHE A 65 -8.29 4.19 5.22
N SER A 66 -7.46 3.34 4.62
CA SER A 66 -7.25 3.30 3.16
C SER A 66 -8.16 2.30 2.43
N PHE A 67 -9.03 1.59 3.15
CA PHE A 67 -9.91 0.60 2.55
C PHE A 67 -10.91 1.27 1.60
N VAL A 68 -10.94 0.78 0.37
CA VAL A 68 -11.83 1.25 -0.69
C VAL A 68 -12.60 0.08 -1.29
N HIS A 69 -13.79 0.39 -1.79
CA HIS A 69 -14.69 -0.56 -2.44
C HIS A 69 -15.39 0.12 -3.62
N GLY A 70 -15.79 -0.68 -4.59
CA GLY A 70 -16.43 -0.17 -5.78
C GLY A 70 -16.39 -1.17 -6.93
N TYR A 71 -16.25 -0.64 -8.15
CA TYR A 71 -16.40 -1.41 -9.38
C TYR A 71 -15.40 -0.99 -10.45
N ILE A 72 -15.01 -1.94 -11.28
CA ILE A 72 -14.14 -1.76 -12.43
C ILE A 72 -14.66 -2.53 -13.63
N ALA A 73 -14.50 -1.96 -14.82
CA ALA A 73 -14.89 -2.57 -16.07
C ALA A 73 -13.65 -2.76 -16.94
N TRP A 74 -13.36 -4.00 -17.32
CA TRP A 74 -12.22 -4.36 -18.17
C TRP A 74 -12.66 -4.63 -19.61
N GLY A 75 -11.91 -4.04 -20.54
CA GLY A 75 -11.97 -4.32 -21.98
C GLY A 75 -10.96 -5.39 -22.39
N ASP A 76 -10.32 -5.18 -23.54
CA ASP A 76 -9.26 -6.07 -24.04
C ASP A 76 -7.90 -5.68 -23.45
N GLY A 77 -7.71 -5.99 -22.16
CA GLY A 77 -6.46 -5.69 -21.44
C GLY A 77 -6.36 -4.26 -20.88
N GLU A 78 -7.38 -3.42 -21.09
CA GLU A 78 -7.44 -2.05 -20.59
C GLU A 78 -8.61 -1.83 -19.63
N VAL A 79 -8.44 -0.87 -18.71
CA VAL A 79 -9.50 -0.41 -17.82
C VAL A 79 -10.37 0.57 -18.60
N LEU A 80 -11.64 0.22 -18.81
CA LEU A 80 -12.62 1.07 -19.51
C LEU A 80 -13.37 2.00 -18.56
N GLY A 81 -13.39 1.66 -17.27
CA GLY A 81 -13.99 2.48 -16.23
C GLY A 81 -13.67 1.92 -14.86
N GLU A 82 -13.48 2.80 -13.89
CA GLU A 82 -13.27 2.45 -12.49
C GLU A 82 -14.03 3.46 -11.62
N LYS A 83 -14.78 2.97 -10.64
CA LYS A 83 -15.53 3.75 -9.66
C LYS A 83 -15.22 3.18 -8.28
N MET A 84 -14.38 3.86 -7.51
CA MET A 84 -13.96 3.44 -6.17
C MET A 84 -14.23 4.54 -5.16
N VAL A 85 -14.71 4.17 -3.97
CA VAL A 85 -14.95 5.08 -2.85
C VAL A 85 -14.40 4.47 -1.54
N PRO A 86 -14.16 5.27 -0.50
CA PRO A 86 -13.84 4.74 0.84
C PRO A 86 -14.94 3.82 1.37
N VAL A 87 -14.58 2.81 2.16
CA VAL A 87 -15.55 1.89 2.81
C VAL A 87 -16.51 2.58 3.79
N THR A 88 -16.19 3.79 4.21
CA THR A 88 -17.06 4.64 5.04
C THR A 88 -18.19 5.31 4.25
N GLN A 89 -18.17 5.22 2.92
CA GLN A 89 -19.19 5.75 2.04
C GLN A 89 -20.01 4.61 1.41
N PRO A 90 -21.28 4.85 1.03
CA PRO A 90 -22.08 3.85 0.32
C PRO A 90 -21.40 3.46 -1.01
N LEU A 91 -21.65 2.24 -1.48
CA LEU A 91 -21.17 1.77 -2.79
C LEU A 91 -21.62 2.75 -3.88
N PRO A 92 -20.74 3.05 -4.87
CA PRO A 92 -21.07 4.00 -5.92
C PRO A 92 -22.18 3.45 -6.80
N GLU A 93 -23.07 4.33 -7.27
CA GLU A 93 -24.13 3.96 -8.20
C GLU A 93 -23.53 3.58 -9.57
N LEU A 94 -24.07 2.51 -10.15
CA LEU A 94 -23.66 2.00 -11.45
C LEU A 94 -24.61 2.46 -12.54
N ASP A 95 -24.01 3.05 -13.56
CA ASP A 95 -24.60 3.23 -14.88
C ASP A 95 -24.44 1.94 -15.71
N ALA A 96 -24.96 1.97 -16.94
CA ALA A 96 -24.70 0.92 -17.91
C ALA A 96 -23.18 0.75 -18.09
N ALA A 97 -22.70 -0.50 -18.00
CA ALA A 97 -21.29 -0.78 -18.18
C ALA A 97 -20.80 -0.31 -19.57
N PRO A 98 -19.53 0.13 -19.68
CA PRO A 98 -18.96 0.51 -20.97
C PRO A 98 -19.21 -0.58 -22.02
N PRO A 99 -19.64 -0.25 -23.26
CA PRO A 99 -20.05 -1.26 -24.26
C PRO A 99 -18.96 -2.29 -24.60
N SER A 100 -17.69 -1.90 -24.50
CA SER A 100 -16.54 -2.78 -24.76
C SER A 100 -16.11 -3.62 -23.55
N ALA A 101 -16.81 -3.51 -22.41
CA ALA A 101 -16.48 -4.27 -21.20
C ALA A 101 -16.82 -5.75 -21.38
N LYS A 102 -15.82 -6.62 -21.25
CA LYS A 102 -15.98 -8.07 -21.48
C LYS A 102 -16.94 -8.73 -20.48
N LYS A 103 -16.96 -8.23 -19.25
CA LYS A 103 -17.76 -8.78 -18.13
C LYS A 103 -18.67 -7.74 -17.48
N GLY A 104 -18.80 -6.56 -18.08
CA GLY A 104 -19.46 -5.41 -17.45
C GLY A 104 -18.70 -4.89 -16.24
N TRP A 105 -19.43 -4.40 -15.24
CA TRP A 105 -18.87 -3.96 -13.96
C TRP A 105 -18.54 -5.15 -13.05
N GLU A 106 -17.29 -5.22 -12.60
CA GLU A 106 -16.80 -6.20 -11.64
C GLU A 106 -16.52 -5.52 -10.29
N SER A 107 -16.99 -6.12 -9.20
CA SER A 107 -16.70 -5.59 -7.84
C SER A 107 -15.21 -5.70 -7.52
N GLN A 108 -14.65 -4.58 -7.06
CA GLN A 108 -13.25 -4.41 -6.69
C GLN A 108 -13.17 -3.86 -5.26
N VAL A 109 -12.14 -4.32 -4.55
CA VAL A 109 -11.75 -3.76 -3.25
C VAL A 109 -10.27 -3.44 -3.28
N GLY A 110 -9.83 -2.56 -2.39
CA GLY A 110 -8.43 -2.25 -2.26
C GLY A 110 -8.07 -1.60 -0.93
N MET A 111 -6.77 -1.47 -0.73
CA MET A 111 -6.15 -0.86 0.44
C MET A 111 -4.76 -0.35 0.07
N SER A 112 -4.21 0.53 0.90
CA SER A 112 -2.84 1.02 0.80
C SER A 112 -1.99 0.45 1.92
N LEU A 113 -0.74 0.16 1.60
CA LEU A 113 0.27 -0.35 2.50
C LEU A 113 1.61 0.33 2.26
N LYS A 114 2.46 0.34 3.29
CA LYS A 114 3.82 0.89 3.24
C LYS A 114 4.81 -0.18 3.67
N CYS A 115 5.85 -0.40 2.88
CA CYS A 115 6.93 -1.31 3.23
C CYS A 115 7.75 -0.73 4.39
N LEU A 116 8.06 -1.55 5.38
CA LEU A 116 8.78 -1.16 6.60
C LEU A 116 10.19 -1.74 6.69
N SER A 117 10.57 -2.64 5.77
CA SER A 117 11.83 -3.37 5.86
C SER A 117 12.30 -3.83 4.49
N GLY A 118 13.61 -4.01 4.35
CA GLY A 118 14.20 -4.59 3.15
C GLY A 118 14.55 -3.55 2.10
N ASP A 119 14.88 -4.00 0.89
CA ASP A 119 15.33 -3.14 -0.21
C ASP A 119 14.25 -2.12 -0.64
N ASP A 120 12.98 -2.42 -0.38
CA ASP A 120 11.82 -1.58 -0.71
C ASP A 120 11.34 -0.72 0.48
N GLU A 121 12.13 -0.59 1.56
CA GLU A 121 11.73 0.16 2.76
C GLU A 121 11.26 1.59 2.42
N GLY A 122 10.12 1.99 2.99
CA GLY A 122 9.51 3.29 2.77
C GLY A 122 8.61 3.37 1.53
N MET A 123 8.62 2.36 0.66
CA MET A 123 7.76 2.30 -0.52
C MET A 123 6.27 2.25 -0.13
N GLU A 124 5.47 3.12 -0.73
CA GLU A 124 4.01 3.08 -0.62
C GLU A 124 3.40 2.32 -1.79
N ALA A 125 2.51 1.39 -1.48
CA ALA A 125 1.85 0.55 -2.47
C ALA A 125 0.32 0.54 -2.28
N ARG A 126 -0.39 0.44 -3.40
CA ARG A 126 -1.84 0.20 -3.45
C ARG A 126 -2.07 -1.22 -3.94
N TYR A 127 -2.81 -1.99 -3.15
CA TYR A 127 -3.33 -3.28 -3.55
C TYR A 127 -4.79 -3.13 -3.93
N THR A 128 -5.16 -3.57 -5.14
CA THR A 128 -6.57 -3.71 -5.53
C THR A 128 -6.83 -5.07 -6.15
N THR A 129 -8.05 -5.58 -6.00
CA THR A 129 -8.38 -6.91 -6.51
C THR A 129 -9.87 -7.06 -6.82
N THR A 130 -10.16 -7.75 -7.91
CA THR A 130 -11.50 -8.23 -8.28
C THR A 130 -11.68 -9.72 -8.02
N SER A 131 -10.58 -10.42 -7.75
CA SER A 131 -10.58 -11.88 -7.55
C SER A 131 -11.32 -12.27 -6.27
N VAL A 132 -11.96 -13.45 -6.26
CA VAL A 132 -12.65 -13.96 -5.07
C VAL A 132 -11.68 -14.15 -3.90
N GLY A 133 -10.49 -14.71 -4.17
CA GLY A 133 -9.46 -14.93 -3.16
C GLY A 133 -8.94 -13.62 -2.57
N GLY A 134 -8.63 -12.63 -3.41
CA GLY A 134 -8.17 -11.32 -2.96
C GLY A 134 -9.24 -10.54 -2.19
N LYS A 135 -10.51 -10.58 -2.63
CA LYS A 135 -11.59 -9.93 -1.89
C LYS A 135 -11.76 -10.53 -0.48
N ARG A 136 -11.66 -11.85 -0.38
CA ARG A 136 -11.72 -12.56 0.91
C ARG A 136 -10.55 -12.21 1.82
N SER A 137 -9.33 -12.10 1.29
CA SER A 137 -8.16 -11.77 2.12
C SER A 137 -8.23 -10.33 2.64
N VAL A 138 -8.63 -9.36 1.80
CA VAL A 138 -8.85 -7.97 2.22
C VAL A 138 -9.96 -7.87 3.27
N GLN A 139 -11.07 -8.58 3.08
CA GLN A 139 -12.16 -8.61 4.06
C GLN A 139 -11.72 -9.24 5.40
N THR A 140 -10.95 -10.33 5.35
CA THR A 140 -10.43 -10.99 6.55
C THR A 140 -9.52 -10.05 7.33
N LEU A 141 -8.66 -9.31 6.64
CA LEU A 141 -7.80 -8.30 7.24
C LEU A 141 -8.60 -7.14 7.85
N ALA A 142 -9.60 -6.63 7.13
CA ALA A 142 -10.47 -5.56 7.64
C ALA A 142 -11.21 -5.97 8.94
N LEU A 143 -11.71 -7.20 9.00
CA LEU A 143 -12.34 -7.74 10.21
C LEU A 143 -11.34 -7.90 11.36
N ALA A 144 -10.11 -8.33 11.08
CA ALA A 144 -9.06 -8.41 12.09
C ALA A 144 -8.71 -7.02 12.65
N ILE A 145 -8.64 -5.99 11.79
CA ILE A 145 -8.42 -4.59 12.21
C ILE A 145 -9.58 -4.11 13.08
N ALA A 146 -10.83 -4.36 12.69
CA ALA A 146 -11.98 -3.99 13.50
C ALA A 146 -11.94 -4.64 14.90
N ALA A 147 -11.66 -5.94 14.97
CA ALA A 147 -11.51 -6.66 16.23
C ALA A 147 -10.36 -6.12 17.08
N GLN A 148 -9.25 -5.73 16.46
CA GLN A 148 -8.14 -5.10 17.17
C GLN A 148 -8.53 -3.73 17.72
N VAL A 149 -9.20 -2.87 16.95
CA VAL A 149 -9.63 -1.54 17.40
C VAL A 149 -10.64 -1.64 18.54
N GLU A 150 -11.53 -2.63 18.52
CA GLU A 150 -12.44 -2.92 19.64
C GLU A 150 -11.70 -3.34 20.91
N LYS A 151 -10.57 -4.05 20.76
CA LYS A 151 -9.74 -4.55 21.86
C LYS A 151 -8.77 -3.48 22.41
N ASP A 152 -8.06 -2.78 21.54
CA ASP A 152 -7.04 -1.78 21.83
C ASP A 152 -6.98 -0.73 20.70
N GLN A 153 -7.56 0.44 20.98
CA GLN A 153 -7.60 1.55 20.03
C GLN A 153 -6.24 2.22 19.80
N SER A 154 -5.27 1.99 20.68
CA SER A 154 -3.94 2.63 20.58
C SER A 154 -3.05 2.00 19.52
N LYS A 155 -3.38 0.77 19.06
CA LYS A 155 -2.60 0.02 18.07
C LYS A 155 -3.46 -0.50 16.91
N PRO A 156 -4.01 0.40 16.06
CA PRO A 156 -4.93 0.02 15.00
C PRO A 156 -4.24 -0.49 13.72
N VAL A 157 -2.92 -0.28 13.57
CA VAL A 157 -2.20 -0.55 12.32
C VAL A 157 -1.61 -1.96 12.35
N PRO A 158 -2.03 -2.88 11.46
CA PRO A 158 -1.39 -4.18 11.36
C PRO A 158 -0.11 -4.07 10.51
N ILE A 159 0.96 -4.64 11.03
CA ILE A 159 2.13 -5.01 10.27
C ILE A 159 1.91 -6.42 9.74
N VAL A 160 2.02 -6.60 8.43
CA VAL A 160 1.77 -7.87 7.75
C VAL A 160 2.98 -8.35 6.97
N ARG A 161 3.07 -9.67 6.80
CA ARG A 161 3.87 -10.31 5.75
C ARG A 161 2.97 -10.72 4.60
N LEU A 162 3.46 -10.48 3.39
CA LEU A 162 2.75 -10.80 2.16
C LEU A 162 3.02 -12.26 1.77
N LYS A 163 2.07 -13.15 2.09
CA LYS A 163 2.16 -14.59 1.83
C LYS A 163 1.23 -15.02 0.69
N LYS A 164 1.34 -16.29 0.30
CA LYS A 164 0.48 -16.93 -0.71
C LYS A 164 -0.06 -18.25 -0.20
N ASP A 165 -1.29 -18.54 -0.57
CA ASP A 165 -1.88 -19.87 -0.49
C ASP A 165 -2.34 -20.28 -1.90
N HIS A 166 -2.84 -21.50 -2.07
CA HIS A 166 -3.39 -21.95 -3.33
C HIS A 166 -4.50 -22.99 -3.18
N TYR A 167 -5.35 -23.06 -4.19
CA TYR A 167 -6.30 -24.15 -4.36
C TYR A 167 -6.26 -24.69 -5.80
N THR A 168 -6.78 -25.89 -5.99
CA THR A 168 -6.87 -26.50 -7.32
C THR A 168 -8.26 -26.24 -7.91
N HIS A 169 -8.31 -25.47 -9.00
CA HIS A 169 -9.51 -25.24 -9.78
C HIS A 169 -9.62 -26.24 -10.93
N LYS A 170 -10.81 -26.83 -11.14
CA LYS A 170 -11.03 -27.89 -12.15
C LYS A 170 -10.61 -27.50 -13.56
N SER A 171 -10.85 -26.26 -13.97
CA SER A 171 -10.57 -25.79 -15.34
C SER A 171 -9.27 -25.00 -15.49
N TYR A 172 -8.74 -24.44 -14.39
CA TYR A 172 -7.63 -23.48 -14.44
C TYR A 172 -6.39 -23.97 -13.71
N GLY A 173 -6.43 -25.17 -13.13
CA GLY A 173 -5.32 -25.73 -12.37
C GLY A 173 -5.09 -24.99 -11.06
N LYS A 174 -3.83 -24.78 -10.71
CA LYS A 174 -3.43 -24.15 -9.45
C LYS A 174 -3.74 -22.64 -9.48
N ILE A 175 -4.60 -22.19 -8.57
CA ILE A 175 -4.92 -20.78 -8.38
C ILE A 175 -4.30 -20.32 -7.08
N PHE A 176 -3.43 -19.31 -7.16
CA PHE A 176 -2.85 -18.67 -6.00
C PHE A 176 -3.78 -17.60 -5.44
N THR A 177 -3.80 -17.49 -4.12
CA THR A 177 -4.56 -16.48 -3.39
C THR A 177 -3.65 -15.74 -2.42
N PRO A 178 -3.80 -14.41 -2.32
CA PRO A 178 -3.05 -13.60 -1.38
C PRO A 178 -3.39 -13.94 0.07
N VAL A 179 -2.38 -13.91 0.93
CA VAL A 179 -2.53 -14.06 2.38
C VAL A 179 -1.80 -12.89 3.04
N PHE A 180 -2.52 -12.13 3.87
CA PHE A 180 -1.94 -11.08 4.70
C PHE A 180 -1.76 -11.63 6.11
N GLU A 181 -0.54 -12.10 6.42
CA GLU A 181 -0.24 -12.64 7.75
C GLU A 181 0.11 -11.47 8.67
N ILE A 182 -0.74 -11.19 9.65
CA ILE A 182 -0.49 -10.16 10.66
C ILE A 182 0.60 -10.67 11.62
N VAL A 183 1.70 -9.93 11.71
CA VAL A 183 2.83 -10.25 12.59
C VAL A 183 2.87 -9.37 13.83
N GLU A 184 2.39 -8.13 13.73
CA GLU A 184 2.41 -7.16 14.83
C GLU A 184 1.30 -6.10 14.66
N TRP A 185 0.92 -5.44 15.75
CA TRP A 185 0.02 -4.29 15.77
C TRP A 185 0.74 -3.07 16.35
N VAL A 186 0.69 -1.94 15.67
CA VAL A 186 1.38 -0.71 16.06
C VAL A 186 0.45 0.50 16.07
N SER A 187 0.89 1.57 16.74
CA SER A 187 0.18 2.85 16.71
C SER A 187 0.29 3.53 15.34
N MET A 188 -0.55 4.54 15.09
CA MET A 188 -0.50 5.32 13.84
C MET A 188 0.81 6.09 13.67
N GLU A 189 1.53 6.35 14.76
CA GLU A 189 2.84 7.01 14.79
C GLU A 189 4.01 6.03 14.54
N GLY A 190 3.71 4.73 14.33
CA GLY A 190 4.73 3.71 14.08
C GLY A 190 5.53 3.32 15.33
N LYS A 191 5.04 3.62 16.53
CA LYS A 191 5.74 3.24 17.78
C LYS A 191 5.42 1.79 18.13
N THR A 192 6.45 0.94 18.13
CA THR A 192 6.44 -0.44 18.65
C THR A 192 6.60 -0.46 20.16
N GLU A 193 6.22 -1.56 20.84
CA GLU A 193 6.34 -1.68 22.30
C GLU A 193 7.77 -1.45 22.82
N GLU A 194 8.80 -1.81 22.05
CA GLU A 194 10.20 -1.52 22.38
C GLU A 194 10.51 -0.02 22.36
N ALA A 195 9.90 0.74 21.44
CA ALA A 195 10.03 2.19 21.39
C ALA A 195 9.23 2.88 22.51
N VAL A 196 8.07 2.34 22.91
CA VAL A 196 7.30 2.90 24.03
C VAL A 196 8.00 2.63 25.37
N ALA A 197 8.51 1.42 25.57
CA ALA A 197 9.28 1.06 26.77
C ALA A 197 10.58 1.88 26.90
N ALA A 198 11.29 2.13 25.79
CA ALA A 198 12.48 2.99 25.79
C ALA A 198 12.15 4.47 26.09
N ILE A 199 10.95 4.95 25.76
CA ILE A 199 10.49 6.30 26.11
C ILE A 199 10.05 6.37 27.58
N GLU A 200 9.39 5.34 28.11
CA GLU A 200 8.99 5.25 29.51
C GLU A 200 10.21 5.08 30.46
N GLU A 201 11.24 4.33 30.05
CA GLU A 201 12.51 4.27 30.80
C GLU A 201 13.32 5.58 30.74
N ALA A 202 13.11 6.41 29.72
CA ALA A 202 13.78 7.69 29.56
C ALA A 202 13.15 8.84 30.38
N ASP A 203 11.97 8.64 30.99
CA ASP A 203 11.32 9.65 31.82
C ASP A 203 10.93 9.20 33.25
N PRO A 204 11.91 8.94 34.15
CA PRO A 204 11.65 8.86 35.60
C PRO A 204 11.90 10.19 36.33
N ALA A 205 12.09 11.33 35.64
CA ALA A 205 12.69 12.52 36.23
C ALA A 205 11.73 13.70 36.52
N ALA A 206 10.41 13.53 36.42
CA ALA A 206 9.45 14.62 36.59
C ALA A 206 8.45 14.50 37.76
N GLU A 207 8.67 13.62 38.75
CA GLU A 207 7.90 13.61 39.99
C GLU A 207 8.79 13.69 41.25
N ASP A 208 9.36 14.87 41.52
CA ASP A 208 9.55 15.29 42.91
C ASP A 208 9.51 16.82 43.05
N ALA A 209 8.31 17.36 43.26
CA ALA A 209 8.13 18.74 43.70
C ALA A 209 7.68 18.75 45.17
N PRO A 210 8.47 19.30 46.10
CA PRO A 210 8.22 19.13 47.52
C PRO A 210 7.06 19.98 48.02
N ARG A 211 6.12 19.33 48.72
CA ARG A 211 5.08 19.94 49.57
C ARG A 211 5.72 20.86 50.62
N ARG A 212 5.61 22.19 50.46
CA ARG A 212 5.97 23.15 51.52
C ARG A 212 4.78 23.45 52.43
N ARG A 213 4.93 23.01 53.68
CA ARG A 213 4.02 23.15 54.83
C ARG A 213 3.60 24.59 55.13
N ARG A 214 2.31 24.75 55.49
CA ARG A 214 1.77 25.86 56.31
C ARG A 214 2.56 26.02 57.61
N ARG A 215 2.85 27.26 58.00
CA ARG A 215 2.90 27.67 59.42
C ARG A 215 2.31 29.06 59.59
N THR A 216 1.25 29.10 60.41
CA THR A 216 0.76 30.22 61.21
C THR A 216 1.82 30.69 62.20
N ALA A 217 1.95 32.02 62.33
CA ALA A 217 2.05 32.78 63.57
C ALA A 217 1.70 34.24 63.23
#